data_AF-A0A534LRT6-F1
#
_entry.id   AF-A0A534LRT6-F1
#
_cell.length_a   1.000
_cell.length_b   1.000
_cell.length_c   1.000
_cell.angle_alpha   90.00
_cell.angle_beta   90.00
_cell.angle_gamma   90.00
#
_symmetry.space_group_name_H-M   'P 1'
#
loop_
_entity.id
_entity.type
_entity.pdbx_description
1 polymer ?
#
loop_
_entity_poly.entity_id
_entity_poly.type
_entity_poly.pdbx_seq_one_letter_code
_entity_poly.pdbx_strand_id
1 'polypeptide(L)'
;APYADLLWCETSGPDLDEARYFAKAIHERFPGKLLAYNCSSSFNWRKKLDPETIATFQTELARMGYRFQFVTLAGFHTLNLAMFQLARDYQAHGMAAY
;
A
#
# COMPACT_ATOMS: atom_id res chain seq x y z
N ALA A 1 -12.95 -10.28 -15.65
CA ALA A 1 -13.92 -9.72 -14.68
C ALA A 1 -15.18 -10.55 -14.41
N PRO A 2 -15.73 -11.40 -15.31
CA PRO A 2 -17.07 -11.96 -15.07
C PRO A 2 -17.12 -12.99 -13.92
N TYR A 3 -15.98 -13.51 -13.46
CA TYR A 3 -15.91 -14.60 -12.49
C TYR A 3 -15.32 -14.23 -11.13
N ALA A 4 -14.76 -13.03 -10.96
CA ALA A 4 -14.11 -12.61 -9.72
C ALA A 4 -14.77 -11.33 -9.21
N ASP A 5 -15.08 -11.21 -7.92
CA ASP A 5 -15.74 -10.03 -7.36
C ASP A 5 -14.87 -8.78 -7.49
N LEU A 6 -13.59 -8.91 -7.16
CA LEU A 6 -12.59 -7.85 -7.25
C LEU A 6 -11.48 -8.22 -8.25
N LEU A 7 -10.86 -7.21 -8.85
CA LEU A 7 -9.64 -7.36 -9.63
C LEU A 7 -8.49 -6.60 -8.99
N TRP A 8 -7.30 -7.21 -8.98
CA TRP A 8 -6.05 -6.62 -8.53
C TRP A 8 -5.00 -6.83 -9.62
N CYS A 9 -4.28 -5.77 -9.95
CA CYS A 9 -3.09 -5.79 -10.80
C CYS A 9 -1.90 -5.38 -9.93
N GLU A 10 -0.85 -6.21 -9.89
CA GLU A 10 0.37 -5.90 -9.16
C GLU A 10 1.19 -4.86 -9.93
N THR A 11 1.70 -3.83 -9.22
CA THR A 11 2.43 -2.71 -9.83
C THR A 11 3.90 -2.73 -9.43
N SER A 12 4.75 -2.07 -10.23
CA SER A 12 6.20 -1.92 -9.94
C SER A 12 6.53 -0.68 -9.09
N GLY A 13 5.55 0.19 -8.86
CA GLY A 13 5.67 1.39 -8.03
C GLY A 13 4.31 1.98 -7.63
N PRO A 14 4.33 2.97 -6.73
CA PRO A 14 3.15 3.73 -6.37
C PRO A 14 2.92 4.84 -7.41
N ASP A 15 2.16 4.52 -8.46
CA ASP A 15 1.85 5.40 -9.59
C ASP A 15 0.33 5.52 -9.76
N LEU A 16 -0.20 6.74 -9.60
CA LEU A 16 -1.63 7.02 -9.73
C LEU A 16 -2.11 7.04 -11.19
N ASP A 17 -1.23 7.33 -12.15
CA ASP A 17 -1.58 7.34 -13.57
C ASP A 17 -1.66 5.91 -14.12
N GLU A 18 -0.73 5.04 -13.72
CA GLU A 18 -0.82 3.60 -14.02
C GLU A 18 -2.10 2.99 -13.44
N ALA A 19 -2.42 3.32 -12.17
CA ALA A 19 -3.65 2.87 -11.51
C ALA A 19 -4.90 3.40 -12.23
N ARG A 20 -4.91 4.68 -12.65
CA ARG A 20 -6.03 5.29 -13.37
C ARG A 20 -6.23 4.65 -14.74
N TYR A 21 -5.14 4.37 -15.47
CA TYR A 21 -5.19 3.68 -16.75
C TYR A 21 -5.83 2.30 -16.61
N PHE A 22 -5.37 1.51 -15.65
CA PHE A 22 -5.94 0.18 -15.39
C PHE A 22 -7.42 0.24 -15.00
N ALA A 23 -7.77 1.13 -14.07
CA ALA A 23 -9.15 1.28 -13.63
C ALA A 23 -10.09 1.65 -14.79
N LYS A 24 -9.69 2.62 -15.61
CA LYS A 24 -10.45 3.03 -16.80
C LYS A 24 -10.64 1.87 -17.77
N ALA A 25 -9.57 1.16 -18.11
CA ALA A 25 -9.63 0.03 -19.05
C ALA A 25 -10.57 -1.09 -18.56
N ILE A 26 -10.59 -1.36 -17.26
CA ILE A 26 -11.55 -2.32 -16.68
C ILE A 26 -12.97 -1.76 -16.73
N HIS A 27 -13.18 -0.52 -16.32
CA HIS A 27 -14.52 0.07 -16.23
C HIS A 27 -15.16 0.36 -17.59
N GLU A 28 -14.38 0.54 -18.65
CA GLU A 28 -14.91 0.60 -20.03
C GLU A 28 -15.66 -0.67 -20.44
N ARG A 29 -15.21 -1.84 -19.95
CA ARG A 29 -15.83 -3.15 -20.25
C ARG A 29 -16.73 -3.65 -19.13
N PHE A 30 -16.44 -3.26 -17.89
CA PHE A 30 -17.15 -3.69 -16.68
C PHE A 30 -17.36 -2.48 -15.76
N PRO A 31 -18.30 -1.58 -16.09
CA PRO A 31 -18.56 -0.37 -15.29
C PRO A 31 -18.81 -0.71 -13.82
N GLY A 32 -18.17 0.03 -12.91
CA GLY A 32 -18.33 -0.16 -11.47
C GLY A 32 -17.67 -1.42 -10.89
N LYS A 33 -16.87 -2.16 -11.67
CA LYS A 33 -16.13 -3.32 -11.15
C LYS A 33 -15.25 -2.92 -9.98
N LEU A 34 -15.38 -3.63 -8.86
CA LEU A 34 -14.57 -3.38 -7.67
C LEU A 34 -13.11 -3.75 -7.95
N LEU A 35 -12.20 -2.87 -7.54
CA LEU A 35 -10.76 -3.08 -7.68
C LEU A 35 -10.11 -3.17 -6.31
N ALA A 36 -8.96 -3.83 -6.26
CA ALA A 36 -8.09 -3.87 -5.10
C ALA A 36 -6.67 -3.40 -5.45
N TYR A 37 -6.00 -2.79 -4.47
CA TYR A 37 -4.66 -2.23 -4.64
C TYR A 37 -3.75 -2.59 -3.46
N ASN A 38 -2.55 -3.09 -3.78
CA ASN A 38 -1.49 -3.33 -2.82
C ASN A 38 -0.62 -2.06 -2.67
N CYS A 39 -0.77 -1.34 -1.57
CA CYS A 39 0.14 -0.27 -1.17
C CYS A 39 1.46 -0.89 -0.67
N SER A 40 2.24 -1.41 -1.60
CA SER A 40 3.38 -2.27 -1.28
C SER A 40 4.40 -1.62 -0.35
N SER A 41 4.82 -2.35 0.69
CA SER A 41 5.91 -1.94 1.57
C SER A 41 7.29 -2.09 0.94
N SER A 42 7.40 -2.77 -0.23
CA SER A 42 8.65 -2.83 -0.99
C SER A 42 8.97 -1.51 -1.71
N PHE A 43 7.99 -0.61 -1.85
CA PHE A 43 8.21 0.68 -2.46
C PHE A 43 8.90 1.64 -1.48
N ASN A 44 9.90 2.37 -1.96
CA ASN A 44 10.41 3.53 -1.24
C ASN A 44 9.50 4.74 -1.50
N TRP A 45 8.40 4.83 -0.74
CA TRP A 45 7.36 5.86 -0.90
C TRP A 45 7.93 7.28 -0.89
N ARG A 46 8.72 7.64 0.12
CA ARG A 46 9.28 8.99 0.28
C ARG A 46 10.29 9.38 -0.80
N LYS A 47 10.92 8.39 -1.45
CA LYS A 47 11.83 8.64 -2.58
C LYS A 47 11.07 8.86 -3.89
N LYS A 48 9.90 8.23 -4.04
CA LYS A 48 9.12 8.24 -5.28
C LYS A 48 8.06 9.34 -5.32
N LEU A 49 7.50 9.71 -4.16
CA LEU A 49 6.37 10.62 -4.05
C LEU A 49 6.64 11.70 -3.00
N ASP A 50 6.08 12.88 -3.23
CA ASP A 50 6.07 13.96 -2.24
C ASP A 50 5.06 13.65 -1.10
N PRO A 51 5.19 14.32 0.05
CA PRO A 51 4.34 14.05 1.22
C PRO A 51 2.84 14.27 0.98
N GLU A 52 2.45 15.23 0.14
CA GLU A 52 1.04 15.55 -0.13
C GLU A 52 0.41 14.43 -0.97
N THR A 53 1.13 13.96 -1.98
CA THR A 53 0.71 12.81 -2.78
C THR A 53 0.63 11.53 -1.93
N ILE A 54 1.61 11.28 -1.05
CA ILE A 54 1.56 10.12 -0.14
C ILE A 54 0.32 10.17 0.75
N ALA A 55 0.01 11.34 1.33
CA ALA A 55 -1.12 11.51 2.23
C ALA A 55 -2.47 11.28 1.56
N THR A 56 -2.58 11.57 0.25
CA THR A 56 -3.84 11.49 -0.51
C THR A 56 -3.95 10.24 -1.39
N PHE A 57 -2.87 9.46 -1.52
CA PHE A 57 -2.76 8.32 -2.45
C PHE A 57 -3.94 7.34 -2.39
N GLN A 58 -4.29 6.88 -1.18
CA GLN A 58 -5.40 5.93 -0.99
C GLN A 58 -6.77 6.53 -1.34
N THR A 59 -6.96 7.81 -1.07
CA THR A 59 -8.19 8.55 -1.40
C THR A 59 -8.34 8.66 -2.93
N GLU A 60 -7.27 8.96 -3.64
CA GLU A 60 -7.28 9.00 -5.11
C GLU A 60 -7.57 7.62 -5.71
N LEU A 61 -6.95 6.56 -5.20
CA LEU A 61 -7.27 5.19 -5.59
C LEU A 61 -8.76 4.86 -5.34
N ALA A 62 -9.31 5.25 -4.19
CA ALA A 62 -10.71 5.00 -3.88
C ALA A 62 -11.67 5.69 -4.86
N ARG A 63 -11.32 6.89 -5.35
CA ARG A 63 -12.08 7.60 -6.39
C ARG A 63 -12.07 6.85 -7.73
N MET A 64 -11.03 6.07 -8.01
CA MET A 64 -10.92 5.21 -9.20
C MET A 64 -11.60 3.85 -9.05
N GLY A 65 -12.19 3.53 -7.90
CA GLY A 65 -12.89 2.25 -7.66
C GLY A 65 -12.05 1.17 -6.97
N TYR A 66 -10.83 1.49 -6.50
CA TYR A 66 -10.06 0.61 -5.62
C TYR A 66 -10.63 0.63 -4.20
N ARG A 67 -11.61 -0.25 -3.96
CA ARG A 67 -12.38 -0.30 -2.70
C ARG A 67 -11.73 -1.14 -1.62
N PHE A 68 -10.79 -2.01 -1.97
CA PHE A 68 -9.99 -2.76 -1.01
C PHE A 68 -8.51 -2.41 -1.19
N GLN A 69 -7.89 -1.86 -0.15
CA GLN A 69 -6.49 -1.40 -0.20
C GLN A 69 -5.76 -1.95 1.01
N PHE A 70 -4.54 -2.43 0.82
CA PHE A 70 -3.81 -3.13 1.88
C PHE A 70 -2.29 -2.92 1.74
N VAL A 71 -1.58 -3.07 2.85
CA VAL A 71 -0.11 -3.15 2.90
C VAL A 71 0.27 -4.56 3.31
N THR A 72 0.81 -5.35 2.37
CA THR A 72 1.01 -6.80 2.53
C THR A 72 1.89 -7.17 3.73
N LEU A 73 2.98 -6.43 3.97
CA LEU A 73 3.97 -6.77 5.00
C LEU A 73 4.01 -5.75 6.16
N ALA A 74 2.95 -4.99 6.38
CA ALA A 74 2.92 -4.01 7.49
C ALA A 74 3.23 -4.65 8.85
N GLY A 75 2.59 -5.78 9.15
CA GLY A 75 2.83 -6.50 10.41
C GLY A 75 4.27 -6.99 10.55
N PHE A 76 4.87 -7.48 9.46
CA PHE A 76 6.27 -7.91 9.45
C PHE A 76 7.21 -6.74 9.78
N HIS A 77 7.03 -5.59 9.11
CA HIS A 77 7.88 -4.42 9.35
C HIS A 77 7.73 -3.85 10.76
N THR A 78 6.49 -3.69 11.24
CA THR A 78 6.24 -3.14 12.58
C THR A 78 6.80 -4.04 13.68
N LEU A 79 6.57 -5.35 13.59
CA LEU A 79 7.06 -6.31 14.59
C LEU A 79 8.58 -6.34 14.65
N ASN A 80 9.24 -6.47 13.48
CA ASN A 80 10.69 -6.59 13.43
C ASN A 80 11.39 -5.28 13.83
N LEU A 81 10.85 -4.12 13.42
CA LEU A 81 11.41 -2.83 13.84
C LEU A 81 11.30 -2.64 15.36
N ALA A 82 10.13 -2.90 15.94
CA ALA A 82 9.92 -2.74 17.37
C ALA A 82 10.85 -3.67 18.17
N MET A 83 10.94 -4.94 17.79
CA MET A 83 11.78 -5.90 18.51
C MET A 83 13.28 -5.63 18.32
N PHE A 84 13.69 -5.18 17.14
CA PHE A 84 15.07 -4.75 16.90
C PHE A 84 15.44 -3.54 17.77
N GLN A 85 14.57 -2.53 17.84
CA GLN A 85 14.80 -1.34 18.65
C GLN A 85 14.90 -1.69 20.14
N LEU A 86 13.97 -2.51 20.64
CA LEU A 86 14.00 -2.97 22.03
C LEU A 86 15.27 -3.74 22.33
N ALA A 87 15.64 -4.73 21.50
CA ALA A 87 16.85 -5.53 21.74
C ALA A 87 18.12 -4.65 21.78
N ARG A 88 18.22 -3.67 20.88
CA ARG A 88 19.35 -2.73 20.85
C ARG A 88 19.42 -1.87 22.11
N ASP A 89 18.29 -1.30 22.52
CA ASP A 89 18.26 -0.37 23.65
C ASP A 89 18.41 -1.13 24.98
N TYR A 90 17.85 -2.34 25.07
CA TYR A 90 18.01 -3.23 26.22
C TYR A 90 19.46 -3.69 26.39
N GLN A 91 20.20 -3.91 25.31
CA GLN A 91 21.64 -4.15 25.37
C GLN A 91 22.40 -2.94 25.98
N ALA A 92 21.99 -1.71 25.65
CA ALA A 92 22.68 -0.49 26.07
C ALA A 92 22.30 -0.01 27.49
N HIS A 93 21.04 -0.22 27.91
CA HIS A 93 20.46 0.40 29.10
C HIS A 93 19.78 -0.60 30.05
N GLY A 94 19.79 -1.89 29.74
CA GLY A 94 19.13 -2.93 30.53
C GLY A 94 17.63 -2.66 30.70
N MET A 95 17.11 -2.88 31.89
CA MET A 95 15.68 -2.73 32.19
C MET A 95 15.11 -1.33 31.91
N ALA A 96 15.94 -0.28 31.89
CA ALA A 96 15.46 1.08 31.59
C ALA A 96 14.98 1.25 30.13
N ALA A 97 15.30 0.30 29.25
CA ALA A 97 14.86 0.29 27.85
C ALA A 97 13.54 -0.45 27.60
N TYR A 98 13.02 -1.17 28.60
CA TYR A 98 11.72 -1.85 28.52
C TYR A 98 10.59 -0.88 28.88
#